data_AF-A0BZH0-F1
#
_entry.id   AF-A0BZH0-F1
#
_cell.length_a   1.000
_cell.length_b   1.000
_cell.length_c   1.000
_cell.angle_alpha   90.00
_cell.angle_beta   90.00
_cell.angle_gamma   90.00
#
_symmetry.space_group_name_H-M   'P 1'
#
loop_
_entity.id
_entity.type
_entity.pdbx_description
1 polymer ?
#
loop_
_entity_poly.entity_id
_entity_poly.type
_entity_poly.pdbx_seq_one_letter_code
_entity_poly.pdbx_strand_id
1 'polypeptide(L)'
;MITLHFFYNMEKPICEKFQLIPVKFRKNLCQRIRDLKTRQQRKKKKKERGKYRSYSLNLKICALKWIEEGRDERTIAEELDIPLKNIRRWKKQGPFRKKGCGRKSIDLEMEQKLAAWCHETIRNTNKRVSRAMIQTQALKMIKQGVDFKASKGWTDKFVRKYKLIRNKRISKS
;
A
#
# COMPACT_ATOMS: atom_id res chain seq x y z
N MET A 1 -19.76 -56.24 -33.34
CA MET A 1 -19.09 -55.85 -32.08
C MET A 1 -17.60 -56.06 -32.26
N ILE A 2 -16.85 -55.00 -32.56
CA ILE A 2 -15.38 -55.03 -32.64
C ILE A 2 -14.89 -53.87 -31.78
N THR A 3 -14.31 -54.21 -30.64
CA THR A 3 -13.78 -53.28 -29.64
C THR A 3 -12.41 -52.78 -30.09
N LEU A 4 -12.35 -51.51 -30.51
CA LEU A 4 -11.10 -50.78 -30.71
C LEU A 4 -10.47 -50.47 -29.34
N HIS A 5 -9.49 -51.27 -28.92
CA HIS A 5 -8.59 -50.91 -27.83
C HIS A 5 -7.47 -50.01 -28.37
N PHE A 6 -7.68 -48.70 -28.27
CA PHE A 6 -6.69 -47.67 -28.57
C PHE A 6 -6.12 -47.10 -27.26
N PHE A 7 -4.79 -46.92 -27.26
CA PHE A 7 -3.96 -46.14 -26.34
C PHE A 7 -3.78 -46.63 -24.90
N TYR A 8 -2.57 -47.13 -24.60
CA TYR A 8 -1.80 -46.72 -23.42
C TYR A 8 -0.29 -46.90 -23.69
N ASN A 9 0.29 -46.00 -24.49
CA ASN A 9 1.74 -45.76 -24.43
C ASN A 9 1.97 -44.73 -23.31
N MET A 10 2.15 -45.23 -22.08
CA MET A 10 2.62 -44.41 -20.97
C MET A 10 4.11 -44.14 -21.16
N GLU A 11 4.43 -42.96 -21.70
CA GLU A 11 5.78 -42.41 -21.56
C GLU A 11 6.13 -42.34 -20.07
N LYS A 12 7.14 -43.12 -19.67
CA LYS A 12 7.58 -43.21 -18.29
C LYS A 12 7.91 -41.82 -17.73
N PRO A 13 7.55 -41.52 -16.47
CA PRO A 13 7.89 -40.26 -15.85
C PRO A 13 9.41 -40.07 -15.84
N ILE A 14 9.84 -38.87 -16.20
CA ILE A 14 11.24 -38.38 -16.29
C ILE A 14 12.09 -38.68 -15.03
N CYS A 15 11.46 -39.07 -13.92
CA CYS A 15 12.07 -39.32 -12.63
C CYS A 15 12.97 -40.58 -12.58
N GLU A 16 12.75 -41.59 -13.43
CA GLU A 16 13.51 -42.84 -13.36
C GLU A 16 14.96 -42.73 -13.91
N LYS A 17 15.24 -41.74 -14.76
CA LYS A 17 16.58 -41.53 -15.34
C LYS A 17 17.60 -40.89 -14.36
N PHE A 18 17.18 -40.54 -13.14
CA PHE A 18 18.05 -39.87 -12.16
C PHE A 18 18.92 -40.83 -11.33
N GLN A 19 18.68 -42.14 -11.40
CA GLN A 19 19.34 -43.11 -10.52
C GLN A 19 20.77 -43.49 -10.97
N LEU A 20 21.18 -43.18 -12.21
CA LEU A 20 22.50 -43.55 -12.74
C LEU A 20 23.58 -42.44 -12.59
N ILE A 21 23.28 -41.34 -11.91
CA ILE A 21 24.23 -40.22 -11.74
C ILE A 21 25.00 -40.38 -10.42
N PRO A 22 26.36 -40.41 -10.45
CA PRO A 22 27.19 -40.46 -9.23
C PRO A 22 26.82 -39.37 -8.23
N VAL A 23 26.68 -39.72 -6.95
CA VAL A 23 26.21 -38.84 -5.86
C VAL A 23 27.01 -37.52 -5.77
N LYS A 24 28.31 -37.58 -6.10
CA LYS A 24 29.24 -36.45 -6.18
C LYS A 24 28.89 -35.38 -7.25
N PHE A 25 28.09 -35.72 -8.26
CA PHE A 25 27.60 -34.78 -9.28
C PHE A 25 26.21 -34.19 -9.00
N ARG A 26 25.43 -34.75 -8.05
CA ARG A 26 24.04 -34.32 -7.77
C ARG A 26 23.96 -32.95 -7.08
N LYS A 27 24.93 -32.61 -6.21
CA LYS A 27 24.95 -31.32 -5.50
C LYS A 27 25.16 -30.12 -6.46
N ASN A 28 25.95 -30.31 -7.51
CA ASN A 28 26.27 -29.25 -8.48
C ASN A 28 25.17 -29.04 -9.54
N LEU A 29 24.40 -30.08 -9.87
CA LEU A 29 23.30 -29.99 -10.84
C LEU A 29 22.07 -29.28 -10.26
N CYS A 30 21.69 -29.58 -9.01
CA CYS A 30 20.59 -28.90 -8.32
C CYS A 30 20.86 -27.40 -8.10
N GLN A 31 22.13 -27.04 -7.80
CA GLN A 31 22.56 -25.65 -7.68
C GLN A 31 22.49 -24.94 -9.04
N ARG A 32 23.02 -25.56 -10.11
CA ARG A 32 22.93 -25.04 -11.49
C ARG A 32 21.49 -24.86 -11.99
N ILE A 33 20.58 -25.78 -11.70
CA ILE A 33 19.15 -25.64 -12.08
C ILE A 33 18.50 -24.48 -11.31
N ARG A 34 18.84 -24.28 -10.02
CA ARG A 34 18.43 -23.11 -9.23
C ARG A 34 18.98 -21.81 -9.81
N ASP A 35 20.24 -21.80 -10.22
CA ASP A 35 20.94 -20.64 -10.79
C ASP A 35 20.44 -20.27 -12.20
N LEU A 36 20.06 -21.27 -13.00
CA LEU A 36 19.43 -21.08 -14.31
C LEU A 36 17.99 -20.55 -14.18
N LYS A 37 17.19 -21.08 -13.24
CA LYS A 37 15.85 -20.55 -12.94
C LYS A 37 15.92 -19.10 -12.42
N THR A 38 16.88 -18.77 -11.56
CA THR A 38 17.08 -17.39 -11.06
C THR A 38 17.60 -16.44 -12.14
N ARG A 39 18.44 -16.88 -13.09
CA ARG A 39 18.84 -16.08 -14.27
C ARG A 39 17.70 -15.81 -15.25
N GLN A 40 16.85 -16.81 -15.55
CA GLN A 40 15.65 -16.60 -16.37
C GLN A 40 14.61 -15.70 -15.68
N GLN A 41 14.50 -15.78 -14.34
CA GLN A 41 13.65 -14.88 -13.56
C GLN A 41 14.19 -13.44 -13.50
N ARG A 42 15.51 -13.24 -13.44
CA ARG A 42 16.15 -11.91 -13.46
C ARG A 42 16.06 -11.21 -14.83
N LYS A 43 15.96 -11.98 -15.92
CA LYS A 43 15.75 -11.45 -17.29
C LYS A 43 14.29 -11.14 -17.64
N LYS A 44 13.31 -11.47 -16.77
CA LYS A 44 11.97 -10.87 -16.87
C LYS A 44 12.14 -9.36 -16.64
N LYS A 45 12.16 -8.61 -17.74
CA LYS A 45 12.13 -7.13 -17.82
C LYS A 45 11.39 -6.59 -16.60
N LYS A 46 11.98 -5.61 -15.90
CA LYS A 46 11.31 -4.83 -14.85
C LYS A 46 10.04 -4.25 -15.47
N LYS A 47 8.92 -4.98 -15.39
CA LYS A 47 7.63 -4.48 -15.87
C LYS A 47 7.35 -3.22 -15.07
N GLU A 48 7.17 -2.12 -15.78
CA GLU A 48 6.79 -0.86 -15.16
C GLU A 48 5.57 -1.11 -14.28
N ARG A 49 5.62 -0.59 -13.05
CA ARG A 49 4.49 -0.74 -12.13
C ARG A 49 3.30 -0.05 -12.80
N GLY A 50 2.22 -0.80 -13.05
CA GLY A 50 1.00 -0.24 -13.60
C GLY A 50 0.43 0.89 -12.72
N LYS A 51 -0.53 1.64 -13.27
CA LYS A 51 -1.20 2.74 -12.55
C LYS A 51 -1.79 2.24 -11.23
N TYR A 52 -1.68 3.05 -10.18
CA TYR A 52 -2.27 2.75 -8.87
C TYR A 52 -3.80 2.66 -8.99
N ARG A 53 -4.38 1.52 -8.61
CA ARG A 53 -5.83 1.32 -8.57
C ARG A 53 -6.38 1.68 -7.18
N SER A 54 -7.23 2.70 -7.10
CA SER A 54 -8.03 3.03 -5.91
C SER A 54 -9.47 2.60 -6.10
N TYR A 55 -10.08 2.01 -5.06
CA TYR A 55 -11.46 1.52 -5.11
C TYR A 55 -12.37 2.40 -4.26
N SER A 56 -13.54 2.74 -4.80
CA SER A 56 -14.57 3.52 -4.10
C SER A 56 -15.10 2.76 -2.89
N LEU A 57 -15.66 3.49 -1.91
CA LEU A 57 -16.25 2.86 -0.72
C LEU A 57 -17.43 1.96 -1.09
N ASN A 58 -18.30 2.44 -1.98
CA ASN A 58 -19.50 1.71 -2.42
C ASN A 58 -19.14 0.36 -3.04
N LEU A 59 -18.10 0.32 -3.86
CA LEU A 59 -17.63 -0.91 -4.49
C LEU A 59 -17.07 -1.91 -3.47
N LYS A 60 -16.41 -1.44 -2.41
CA LYS A 60 -16.00 -2.32 -1.30
C LYS A 60 -17.18 -2.87 -0.51
N ILE A 61 -18.18 -2.03 -0.25
CA ILE A 61 -19.40 -2.43 0.46
C ILE A 61 -20.17 -3.47 -0.37
N CYS A 62 -20.32 -3.23 -1.68
CA CYS A 62 -20.95 -4.17 -2.59
C CYS A 62 -20.25 -5.54 -2.58
N ALA A 63 -18.91 -5.56 -2.68
CA ALA A 63 -18.15 -6.80 -2.60
C ALA A 63 -18.37 -7.57 -1.28
N LEU A 64 -18.48 -6.85 -0.15
CA LEU A 64 -18.72 -7.48 1.15
C LEU A 64 -20.15 -8.01 1.31
N LYS A 65 -21.15 -7.29 0.79
CA LYS A 65 -22.54 -7.77 0.75
C LYS A 65 -22.66 -9.08 -0.03
N TRP A 66 -22.02 -9.17 -1.20
CA TRP A 66 -22.01 -10.41 -1.99
C TRP A 66 -21.33 -11.59 -1.26
N ILE A 67 -20.32 -11.31 -0.42
CA ILE A 67 -19.73 -12.34 0.45
C ILE A 67 -20.72 -12.78 1.53
N GLU A 68 -21.45 -11.82 2.14
CA GLU A 68 -22.48 -12.10 3.17
C GLU A 68 -23.64 -12.92 2.60
N GLU A 69 -23.98 -12.72 1.32
CA GLU A 69 -24.96 -13.51 0.55
C GLU A 69 -24.46 -14.92 0.17
N GLY A 70 -23.22 -15.28 0.54
CA GLY A 70 -22.65 -16.60 0.30
C GLY A 70 -22.00 -16.81 -1.07
N ARG A 71 -21.80 -15.74 -1.87
CA ARG A 71 -21.12 -15.85 -3.17
C ARG A 71 -19.63 -16.15 -3.00
N ASP A 72 -19.06 -16.88 -3.96
CA ASP A 72 -17.63 -17.22 -3.95
C ASP A 72 -16.73 -16.00 -4.21
N GLU A 73 -15.65 -15.87 -3.44
CA GLU A 73 -14.73 -14.73 -3.50
C GLU A 73 -14.05 -14.57 -4.87
N ARG A 74 -13.82 -15.66 -5.62
CA ARG A 74 -13.18 -15.57 -6.95
C ARG A 74 -14.13 -14.99 -7.97
N THR A 75 -15.39 -15.44 -7.95
CA THR A 75 -16.45 -14.94 -8.83
C THR A 75 -16.64 -13.43 -8.62
N ILE A 76 -16.69 -12.97 -7.36
CA ILE A 76 -16.78 -11.55 -7.02
C ILE A 76 -15.57 -10.75 -7.53
N ALA A 77 -14.36 -11.32 -7.40
CA ALA A 77 -13.13 -10.68 -7.83
C ALA A 77 -13.08 -10.48 -9.35
N GLU A 78 -13.58 -11.45 -10.11
CA GLU A 78 -13.67 -11.40 -11.58
C GLU A 78 -14.72 -10.39 -12.04
N GLU A 79 -15.93 -10.46 -11.49
CA GLU A 79 -17.03 -9.55 -11.87
C GLU A 79 -16.73 -8.08 -11.58
N LEU A 80 -16.00 -7.78 -10.48
CA LEU A 80 -15.69 -6.41 -10.10
C LEU A 80 -14.33 -5.90 -10.64
N ASP A 81 -13.56 -6.71 -11.37
CA ASP A 81 -12.14 -6.45 -11.74
C ASP A 81 -11.27 -6.02 -10.55
N ILE A 82 -11.38 -6.78 -9.45
CA ILE A 82 -10.64 -6.54 -8.20
C ILE A 82 -9.74 -7.73 -7.92
N PRO A 83 -8.43 -7.53 -7.69
CA PRO A 83 -7.56 -8.62 -7.28
C PRO A 83 -8.09 -9.30 -6.01
N LEU A 84 -8.21 -10.63 -6.03
CA LEU A 84 -8.72 -11.46 -4.93
C LEU A 84 -8.10 -11.12 -3.56
N LYS A 85 -6.81 -10.76 -3.53
CA LYS A 85 -6.10 -10.32 -2.32
C LYS A 85 -6.76 -9.11 -1.62
N ASN A 86 -7.38 -8.21 -2.38
CA ASN A 86 -8.07 -7.04 -1.84
C ASN A 86 -9.42 -7.42 -1.24
N ILE A 87 -10.18 -8.29 -1.91
CA ILE A 87 -11.45 -8.84 -1.42
C ILE A 87 -11.22 -9.52 -0.05
N ARG A 88 -10.26 -10.44 0.02
CA ARG A 88 -9.86 -11.11 1.27
C ARG A 88 -9.43 -10.13 2.35
N ARG A 89 -8.68 -9.09 1.98
CA ARG A 89 -8.27 -8.05 2.92
C ARG A 89 -9.48 -7.30 3.48
N TRP A 90 -10.44 -6.91 2.65
CA TRP A 90 -11.64 -6.20 3.11
C TRP A 90 -12.53 -7.09 3.96
N LYS A 91 -12.67 -8.37 3.62
CA LYS A 91 -13.38 -9.35 4.46
C LYS A 91 -12.79 -9.42 5.87
N LYS A 92 -11.45 -9.38 5.99
CA LYS A 92 -10.75 -9.41 7.29
C LYS A 92 -10.74 -8.06 8.04
N GLN A 93 -10.61 -6.94 7.33
CA GLN A 93 -10.32 -5.63 7.93
C GLN A 93 -11.48 -4.64 7.86
N GLY A 94 -12.56 -4.99 7.16
CA GLY A 94 -13.63 -4.09 6.76
C GLY A 94 -13.26 -3.20 5.56
N PRO A 95 -14.24 -2.45 5.04
CA PRO A 95 -14.06 -1.57 3.87
C PRO A 95 -13.40 -0.22 4.24
N PHE A 96 -13.42 0.13 5.53
CA PHE A 96 -12.96 1.40 6.06
C PHE A 96 -11.47 1.41 6.39
N ARG A 97 -10.84 2.58 6.21
CA ARG A 97 -9.47 2.79 6.70
C ARG A 97 -9.51 2.96 8.22
N LYS A 98 -8.72 2.17 8.95
CA LYS A 98 -8.55 2.34 10.40
C LYS A 98 -8.10 3.77 10.73
N LYS A 99 -8.77 4.41 11.69
CA LYS A 99 -8.35 5.71 12.23
C LYS A 99 -6.91 5.58 12.76
N GLY A 100 -6.08 6.59 12.49
CA GLY A 100 -4.68 6.59 12.94
C GLY A 100 -3.68 5.76 12.12
N CYS A 101 -4.08 5.10 11.02
CA CYS A 101 -3.16 4.34 10.15
C CYS A 101 -2.28 5.26 9.25
N GLY A 102 -1.93 6.45 9.73
CA GLY A 102 -1.02 7.39 9.07
C GLY A 102 0.35 7.39 9.75
N ARG A 103 1.30 8.13 9.17
CA ARG A 103 2.53 8.48 9.90
C ARG A 103 2.14 9.33 11.11
N LYS A 104 2.60 8.94 12.29
CA LYS A 104 2.44 9.73 13.52
C LYS A 104 3.23 11.04 13.40
N SER A 105 2.76 12.07 14.10
CA SER A 105 3.56 13.29 14.26
C SER A 105 4.86 12.95 14.99
N ILE A 106 5.96 13.58 14.57
CA ILE A 106 7.29 13.35 15.13
C ILE A 106 7.33 13.84 16.58
N ASP A 107 6.83 15.06 16.81
CA ASP A 107 6.73 15.68 18.12
C ASP A 107 5.36 16.32 18.27
N LEU A 108 4.48 15.70 19.07
CA LEU A 108 3.12 16.18 19.30
C LEU A 108 3.10 17.41 20.20
N GLU A 109 4.02 17.46 21.17
CA GLU A 109 4.13 18.56 22.13
C GLU A 109 4.55 19.86 21.40
N MET A 110 5.54 19.75 20.51
CA MET A 110 5.96 20.86 19.66
C MET A 110 4.80 21.34 18.76
N GLU A 111 4.06 20.43 18.12
CA GLU A 111 2.90 20.80 17.29
C GLU A 111 1.83 21.56 18.10
N GLN A 112 1.58 21.15 19.35
CA GLN A 112 0.63 21.84 20.23
C GLN A 112 1.11 23.25 20.60
N LYS A 113 2.38 23.40 20.99
CA LYS A 113 2.99 24.71 21.31
C LYS A 113 2.96 25.65 20.11
N LEU A 114 3.31 25.14 18.93
CA LEU A 114 3.27 25.91 17.70
C LEU A 114 1.85 26.35 17.32
N ALA A 115 0.85 25.50 17.56
CA ALA A 115 -0.55 25.83 17.31
C ALA A 115 -1.04 26.94 18.22
N ALA A 116 -0.72 26.88 19.52
CA ALA A 116 -1.03 27.94 20.49
C ALA A 116 -0.42 29.27 20.05
N TRP A 117 0.88 29.28 19.71
CA TRP A 117 1.56 30.46 19.19
C TRP A 117 0.90 31.04 17.93
N CYS A 118 0.45 30.18 17.01
CA CYS A 118 -0.27 30.63 15.81
C CYS A 118 -1.59 31.32 16.18
N HIS A 119 -2.37 30.75 17.10
CA HIS A 119 -3.65 31.32 17.53
C HIS A 119 -3.47 32.66 18.26
N GLU A 120 -2.49 32.77 19.14
CA GLU A 120 -2.13 34.03 19.82
C GLU A 120 -1.70 35.10 18.82
N THR A 121 -0.84 34.74 17.86
CA THR A 121 -0.38 35.67 16.83
C THR A 121 -1.55 36.18 15.98
N ILE A 122 -2.48 35.30 15.60
CA ILE A 122 -3.69 35.68 14.87
C ILE A 122 -4.58 36.60 15.71
N ARG A 123 -4.73 36.31 17.00
CA ARG A 123 -5.56 37.12 17.93
C ARG A 123 -4.99 38.53 18.11
N ASN A 124 -3.67 38.64 18.29
CA ASN A 124 -3.01 39.89 18.62
C ASN A 124 -2.82 40.79 17.39
N THR A 125 -2.46 40.23 16.24
CA THR A 125 -2.17 41.01 15.03
C THR A 125 -3.37 41.17 14.11
N ASN A 126 -4.43 40.38 14.32
CA ASN A 126 -5.56 40.20 13.39
C ASN A 126 -5.13 39.81 11.96
N LYS A 127 -3.88 39.34 11.79
CA LYS A 127 -3.31 38.91 10.50
C LYS A 127 -3.15 37.40 10.47
N ARG A 128 -3.14 36.84 9.25
CA ARG A 128 -2.91 35.42 9.03
C ARG A 128 -1.41 35.11 9.14
N VAL A 129 -1.07 34.02 9.85
CA VAL A 129 0.31 33.53 9.89
C VAL A 129 0.66 32.87 8.55
N SER A 130 1.74 33.32 7.94
CA SER A 130 2.20 32.75 6.67
C SER A 130 2.79 31.36 6.86
N ARG A 131 2.78 30.53 5.80
CA ARG A 131 3.39 29.19 5.85
C ARG A 131 4.89 29.28 6.18
N ALA A 132 5.60 30.26 5.64
CA ALA A 132 7.02 30.48 5.92
C ALA A 132 7.26 30.76 7.41
N MET A 133 6.43 31.59 8.04
CA MET A 133 6.52 31.85 9.48
C MET A 133 6.31 30.58 10.31
N ILE A 134 5.31 29.77 9.96
CA ILE A 134 5.06 28.48 10.63
C ILE A 134 6.28 27.57 10.51
N GLN A 135 6.89 27.48 9.32
CA GLN A 135 8.07 26.65 9.10
C GLN A 135 9.25 27.11 9.95
N THR A 136 9.56 28.41 9.93
CA THR A 136 10.64 28.99 10.73
C THR A 136 10.41 28.77 12.22
N GLN A 137 9.19 28.98 12.70
CA GLN A 137 8.87 28.79 14.11
C GLN A 137 8.92 27.31 14.53
N ALA A 138 8.47 26.40 13.68
CA ALA A 138 8.55 24.96 13.93
C ALA A 138 10.01 24.48 14.05
N LEU A 139 10.90 24.99 13.19
CA LEU A 139 12.34 24.67 13.25
C LEU A 139 13.01 25.23 14.51
N LYS A 140 12.52 26.35 15.05
CA LYS A 140 13.01 26.90 16.32
C LYS A 140 12.56 26.08 17.54
N MET A 141 11.37 25.49 17.48
CA MET A 141 10.77 24.77 18.60
C MET A 141 11.17 23.29 18.68
N ILE A 142 11.82 22.75 17.64
CA ILE A 142 12.23 21.34 17.63
C ILE A 142 13.41 21.11 18.57
N LYS A 143 13.41 19.97 19.27
CA LYS A 143 14.54 19.53 20.10
C LYS A 143 15.77 19.27 19.22
N GLN A 144 16.96 19.61 19.74
CA GLN A 144 18.22 19.32 19.06
C GLN A 144 18.36 17.82 18.79
N GLY A 145 18.90 17.46 17.62
CA GLY A 145 19.12 16.05 17.21
C GLY A 145 17.96 15.37 16.49
N VAL A 146 16.82 16.04 16.25
CA VAL A 146 15.70 15.49 15.47
C VAL A 146 15.79 15.92 14.00
N ASP A 147 15.79 14.98 13.05
CA ASP A 147 15.71 15.27 11.61
C ASP A 147 14.30 15.73 11.21
N PHE A 148 14.01 17.01 11.45
CA PHE A 148 12.75 17.65 11.13
C PHE A 148 12.96 18.81 10.15
N LYS A 149 12.41 18.67 8.94
CA LYS A 149 12.63 19.64 7.83
C LYS A 149 11.53 20.67 7.65
N ALA A 150 10.49 20.67 8.50
CA ALA A 150 9.29 21.51 8.35
C ALA A 150 8.77 21.59 6.89
N SER A 151 8.75 20.46 6.18
CA SER A 151 8.44 20.44 4.74
C SER A 151 7.06 21.04 4.41
N LYS A 152 6.88 21.51 3.18
CA LYS A 152 5.58 22.01 2.68
C LYS A 152 4.42 21.06 3.01
N GLY A 153 4.60 19.76 2.76
CA GLY A 153 3.58 18.76 3.03
C GLY A 153 3.25 18.57 4.52
N TRP A 154 4.22 18.81 5.41
CA TRP A 154 3.98 18.84 6.85
C TRP A 154 3.22 20.12 7.24
N THR A 155 3.66 21.28 6.78
CA THR A 155 3.01 22.57 7.07
C THR A 155 1.56 22.61 6.60
N ASP A 156 1.27 22.08 5.40
CA ASP A 156 -0.10 21.99 4.89
C ASP A 156 -0.98 21.02 5.68
N LYS A 157 -0.41 19.96 6.28
CA LYS A 157 -1.14 19.09 7.21
C LYS A 157 -1.38 19.78 8.54
N PHE A 158 -0.37 20.45 9.08
CA PHE A 158 -0.44 21.21 10.32
C PHE A 158 -1.55 22.27 10.26
N VAL A 159 -1.53 23.12 9.22
CA VAL A 159 -2.53 24.16 9.01
C VAL A 159 -3.96 23.60 8.93
N ARG A 160 -4.16 22.46 8.27
CA ARG A 160 -5.47 21.78 8.19
C ARG A 160 -5.88 21.17 9.52
N LYS A 161 -4.94 20.53 10.24
CA LYS A 161 -5.17 19.87 11.53
C LYS A 161 -5.66 20.87 12.58
N TYR A 162 -5.05 22.06 12.63
CA TYR A 162 -5.36 23.12 13.61
C TYR A 162 -6.28 24.22 13.05
N LYS A 163 -6.88 24.02 11.86
CA LYS A 163 -7.85 24.95 11.24
C LYS A 163 -7.36 26.41 11.18
N LEU A 164 -6.07 26.63 10.90
CA LEU A 164 -5.44 27.96 10.94
C LEU A 164 -5.84 28.87 9.75
N ILE A 165 -6.49 28.31 8.72
CA ILE A 165 -7.02 29.07 7.59
C ILE A 165 -8.54 28.93 7.57
N ARG A 166 -9.27 30.03 7.70
CA ARG A 166 -10.69 30.10 7.32
C ARG A 166 -10.81 30.10 5.80
N ASN A 167 -11.44 29.08 5.23
CA ASN A 167 -11.81 29.07 3.82
C ASN A 167 -12.81 30.20 3.56
N LYS A 168 -12.41 31.25 2.84
CA LYS A 168 -13.28 32.37 2.38
C LYS A 168 -14.18 31.93 1.20
N ARG A 169 -14.79 30.75 1.25
CA ARG A 169 -15.70 30.27 0.18
C ARG A 169 -17.11 29.98 0.69
N ILE A 170 -17.60 30.77 1.65
CA ILE A 170 -19.03 30.84 1.97
C ILE A 170 -19.37 32.31 2.22
N SER A 171 -19.58 33.02 1.12
CA SER A 171 -20.40 34.24 1.07
C SER A 171 -21.04 34.22 -0.32
N LYS A 172 -22.00 33.30 -0.50
CA LYS A 172 -23.07 33.56 -1.45
C LYS A 172 -24.09 34.38 -0.66
N SER A 173 -24.17 35.65 -1.04
CA SER A 173 -25.31 36.53 -0.79
C SER A 173 -26.60 35.87 -1.23
#